data_AF-A0AAV8DVQ9-F1
#
_entry.id   AF-A0AAV8DVQ9-F1
#
_cell.length_a   1.000
_cell.length_b   1.000
_cell.length_c   1.000
_cell.angle_alpha   90.00
_cell.angle_beta   90.00
_cell.angle_gamma   90.00
#
_symmetry.space_group_name_H-M   'P 1'
#
loop_
_entity.id
_entity.type
_entity.pdbx_description
1 polymer ?
#
loop_
_entity_poly.entity_id
_entity_poly.type
_entity_poly.pdbx_seq_one_letter_code
_entity_poly.pdbx_strand_id
1 'polypeptide(L)'
;MRNSRIRKAGTPSMKYYMSNVVDSYLDLRRHLVYVDSFPKLRAWYFENEACSTPDISDKCNPSRMHQASNKILNFVCRNMNKANWTVAGSGGGSSTNTSTSSSTFHSSSSASSSSGSFGSTSEDKYQGIPLYPAWELLEALPLVLDAMLSACAFGTISSRDLVTGLIDLVEFFPASIAAIIRYFKSEISRGTWKSVPMNGTDWPSPGEALYSLELEVKEVLERLGVHIENCYPHNAQPMLPLPLAAFLSLTITFRLDKNSGYTRGVISQAISNYAIISPWPIMLTIGGIWTKKAPRWHDFLVYLGARCRFTNDKGAIDQLLWRCFKAFLGPTSEDSNYMTPTRGVIGLLGESVCDSHAMSPGSLFLCTSQVYHAPHYFSELILKLVVELSCELAEWTLRGSAQLKFGKISLATAICSVHQVAMLGATLLCVTGRSPLVRVLFAEVVPIFLLSKREERSKQMTFICNILEGYALSYLLFFSAALMFGVRARLAPDKSRNSEICPHVIARHLSFIARVTEGNVVLRCDPAMWKAHVSSFLGLIVKFSPAWLSVTKLDILKKLSSCLRGWHEHDLAFCLLELGGTCAIETALESLL
;
A
#
# COMPACT_ATOMS: atom_id res chain seq x y z
N MET A 1 -16.56 -67.42 -4.13
CA MET A 1 -17.75 -67.43 -3.24
C MET A 1 -17.33 -66.94 -1.85
N ARG A 2 -18.23 -66.20 -1.17
CA ARG A 2 -18.16 -65.60 0.19
C ARG A 2 -17.58 -64.18 0.37
N ASN A 3 -18.50 -63.23 0.19
CA ASN A 3 -18.87 -62.05 1.00
C ASN A 3 -18.11 -61.65 2.29
N SER A 4 -18.20 -60.32 2.52
CA SER A 4 -18.29 -59.54 3.78
C SER A 4 -16.99 -58.75 4.14
N ARG A 5 -16.97 -57.45 4.48
CA ARG A 5 -17.98 -56.44 4.87
C ARG A 5 -17.53 -55.04 4.42
N ILE A 6 -18.43 -54.28 3.82
CA ILE A 6 -18.32 -52.82 3.64
C ILE A 6 -18.83 -52.16 4.93
N ARG A 7 -17.99 -51.34 5.57
CA ARG A 7 -18.44 -50.36 6.58
C ARG A 7 -18.29 -48.97 5.93
N LYS A 8 -19.42 -48.37 5.56
CA LYS A 8 -19.51 -46.97 5.17
C LYS A 8 -19.25 -46.12 6.42
N ALA A 9 -18.15 -45.38 6.45
CA ALA A 9 -18.04 -44.15 7.24
C ALA A 9 -18.35 -42.99 6.30
N GLY A 10 -19.42 -42.25 6.60
CA GLY A 10 -19.89 -41.15 5.77
C GLY A 10 -18.85 -40.03 5.70
N THR A 11 -18.57 -39.59 4.49
CA THR A 11 -17.92 -38.31 4.21
C THR A 11 -18.83 -37.18 4.72
N PRO A 12 -18.36 -36.30 5.63
CA PRO A 12 -19.12 -35.11 5.95
C PRO A 12 -19.13 -34.18 4.74
N SER A 13 -20.34 -33.83 4.31
CA SER A 13 -20.64 -32.92 3.20
C SER A 13 -19.92 -31.57 3.35
N MET A 14 -19.24 -31.17 2.29
CA MET A 14 -18.57 -29.87 2.09
C MET A 14 -19.51 -28.65 2.26
N LYS A 15 -20.84 -28.87 2.37
CA LYS A 15 -21.82 -27.84 2.75
C LYS A 15 -21.73 -27.39 4.22
N TYR A 16 -21.28 -28.25 5.15
CA TYR A 16 -21.19 -27.88 6.57
C TYR A 16 -19.99 -26.97 6.89
N TYR A 17 -18.90 -27.08 6.11
CA TYR A 17 -17.73 -26.19 6.27
C TYR A 17 -17.98 -24.77 5.72
N MET A 18 -18.74 -24.61 4.63
CA MET A 18 -19.15 -23.28 4.16
C MET A 18 -20.21 -22.64 5.08
N SER A 19 -21.10 -23.42 5.70
CA SER A 19 -22.09 -22.88 6.65
C SER A 19 -21.43 -22.31 7.90
N ASN A 20 -20.44 -23.01 8.48
CA ASN A 20 -19.75 -22.52 9.68
C ASN A 20 -18.85 -21.30 9.42
N VAL A 21 -18.31 -21.15 8.20
CA VAL A 21 -17.55 -19.94 7.81
C VAL A 21 -18.49 -18.75 7.57
N VAL A 22 -19.66 -18.98 6.96
CA VAL A 22 -20.67 -17.94 6.77
C VAL A 22 -21.34 -17.55 8.08
N ASP A 23 -21.62 -18.49 8.98
CA ASP A 23 -22.17 -18.22 10.32
C ASP A 23 -21.14 -17.53 11.23
N SER A 24 -19.84 -17.86 11.12
CA SER A 24 -18.74 -17.11 11.74
C SER A 24 -18.65 -15.66 11.23
N TYR A 25 -18.82 -15.45 9.92
CA TYR A 25 -18.91 -14.11 9.32
C TYR A 25 -20.19 -13.36 9.72
N LEU A 26 -21.31 -14.05 9.95
CA LEU A 26 -22.58 -13.47 10.38
C LEU A 26 -22.59 -13.13 11.87
N ASP A 27 -21.94 -13.92 12.73
CA ASP A 27 -21.78 -13.60 14.14
C ASP A 27 -20.77 -12.46 14.37
N LEU A 28 -19.71 -12.37 13.55
CA LEU A 28 -18.79 -11.21 13.57
C LEU A 28 -19.49 -9.91 13.13
N ARG A 29 -20.44 -9.98 12.18
CA ARG A 29 -21.25 -8.83 11.75
C ARG A 29 -22.19 -8.30 12.82
N ARG A 30 -22.59 -9.11 13.81
CA ARG A 30 -23.48 -8.66 14.88
C ARG A 30 -22.79 -7.75 15.89
N HIS A 31 -21.45 -7.67 15.88
CA HIS A 31 -20.67 -6.85 16.83
C HIS A 31 -19.73 -5.84 16.14
N LEU A 32 -19.71 -5.78 14.80
CA LEU A 32 -18.92 -4.80 14.05
C LEU A 32 -19.74 -3.56 13.73
N VAL A 33 -19.45 -2.49 14.47
CA VAL A 33 -19.96 -1.15 14.21
C VAL A 33 -19.18 -0.57 13.01
N TYR A 34 -19.78 -0.60 11.81
CA TYR A 34 -19.17 0.01 10.63
C TYR A 34 -19.26 1.54 10.71
N VAL A 35 -18.14 2.24 10.50
CA VAL A 35 -18.06 3.71 10.47
C VAL A 35 -19.05 4.32 9.46
N ASP A 36 -19.34 3.60 8.37
CA ASP A 36 -20.35 3.98 7.36
C ASP A 36 -21.77 4.10 7.93
N SER A 37 -22.06 3.45 9.07
CA SER A 37 -23.33 3.56 9.79
C SER A 37 -23.47 4.89 10.55
N PHE A 38 -22.38 5.64 10.69
CA PHE A 38 -22.32 6.89 11.44
C PHE A 38 -21.77 8.00 10.54
N PRO A 39 -22.59 8.59 9.64
CA PRO A 39 -22.12 9.54 8.64
C PRO A 39 -21.45 10.78 9.24
N LYS A 40 -21.83 11.21 10.46
CA LYS A 40 -21.17 12.30 11.19
C LYS A 40 -19.79 11.88 11.73
N LEU A 41 -19.67 10.67 12.26
CA LEU A 41 -18.39 10.12 12.72
C LEU A 41 -17.45 9.88 11.53
N ARG A 42 -18.00 9.43 10.41
CA ARG A 42 -17.32 9.26 9.12
C ARG A 42 -16.82 10.59 8.57
N ALA A 43 -17.67 11.61 8.55
CA ALA A 43 -17.28 12.96 8.13
C ALA A 43 -16.18 13.53 9.03
N TRP A 44 -16.34 13.44 10.35
CA TRP A 44 -15.32 13.85 11.32
C TRP A 44 -14.02 13.05 11.16
N TYR A 45 -14.10 11.74 10.92
CA TYR A 45 -12.95 10.87 10.68
C TYR A 45 -12.19 11.31 9.42
N PHE A 46 -12.90 11.52 8.30
CA PHE A 46 -12.27 11.98 7.06
C PHE A 46 -11.75 13.42 7.12
N GLU A 47 -12.44 14.32 7.83
CA GLU A 47 -11.94 15.68 8.08
C GLU A 47 -10.64 15.65 8.91
N ASN A 48 -10.57 14.78 9.94
CA ASN A 48 -9.36 14.59 10.74
C ASN A 48 -8.25 13.79 10.03
N GLU A 49 -8.59 12.95 9.06
CA GLU A 49 -7.62 12.20 8.24
C GLU A 49 -7.02 13.08 7.14
N ALA A 50 -7.82 13.96 6.53
CA ALA A 50 -7.39 14.92 5.50
C ALA A 50 -6.58 16.08 6.09
N CYS A 51 -6.90 16.53 7.30
CA CYS A 51 -6.13 17.52 8.04
C CYS A 51 -4.90 16.86 8.68
N SER A 52 -3.80 16.78 7.92
CA SER A 52 -2.46 16.41 8.44
C SER A 52 -1.90 17.45 9.42
N THR A 53 -2.65 18.51 9.71
CA THR A 53 -2.43 19.49 10.76
C THR A 53 -3.77 19.68 11.46
N PRO A 54 -3.89 19.66 12.80
CA PRO A 54 -4.94 20.46 13.39
C PRO A 54 -4.59 21.92 13.04
N ASP A 55 -5.24 22.49 12.03
CA ASP A 55 -5.30 23.94 11.93
C ASP A 55 -6.03 24.39 13.20
N ILE A 56 -5.27 24.99 14.11
CA ILE A 56 -5.74 25.50 15.41
C ILE A 56 -6.73 26.67 15.23
N SER A 57 -7.00 27.10 14.00
CA SER A 57 -8.08 28.03 13.65
C SER A 57 -9.21 27.22 12.99
N ASP A 58 -10.44 27.16 13.49
CA ASP A 58 -11.30 28.34 13.46
C ASP A 58 -12.60 28.17 14.29
N LYS A 59 -12.66 27.25 15.26
CA LYS A 59 -13.92 26.96 16.00
C LYS A 59 -13.84 26.80 17.51
N CYS A 60 -12.66 26.69 18.11
CA CYS A 60 -12.53 26.52 19.56
C CYS A 60 -11.91 27.76 20.21
N ASN A 61 -12.44 28.16 21.37
CA ASN A 61 -11.98 29.36 22.06
C ASN A 61 -10.57 29.08 22.61
N PRO A 62 -9.50 29.75 22.13
CA PRO A 62 -8.11 29.37 22.41
C PRO A 62 -7.82 29.35 23.92
N SER A 63 -8.47 30.22 24.69
CA SER A 63 -8.40 30.26 26.14
C SER A 63 -8.83 28.96 26.84
N ARG A 64 -9.87 28.28 26.33
CA ARG A 64 -10.37 27.01 26.90
C ARG A 64 -9.44 25.84 26.59
N MET A 65 -8.89 25.80 25.37
CA MET A 65 -7.91 24.78 24.98
C MET A 65 -6.62 24.87 25.81
N HIS A 66 -6.10 26.08 26.02
CA HIS A 66 -4.94 26.30 26.89
C HIS A 66 -5.23 25.96 28.36
N GLN A 67 -6.44 26.23 28.85
CA GLN A 67 -6.82 25.84 30.22
C GLN A 67 -6.93 24.32 30.37
N ALA A 68 -7.48 23.63 29.37
CA ALA A 68 -7.56 22.18 29.33
C ALA A 68 -6.15 21.55 29.23
N SER A 69 -5.28 22.06 28.35
CA SER A 69 -3.90 21.58 28.20
C SER A 69 -3.10 21.73 29.50
N ASN A 70 -3.21 22.88 30.17
CA ASN A 70 -2.52 23.13 31.45
C ASN A 70 -2.99 22.18 32.55
N LYS A 71 -4.28 21.85 32.60
CA LYS A 71 -4.82 20.88 33.57
C LYS A 71 -4.34 19.45 33.27
N ILE A 72 -4.27 19.06 32.01
CA ILE A 72 -3.72 17.75 31.59
C ILE A 72 -2.22 17.68 31.93
N LEU A 73 -1.44 18.72 31.59
CA LEU A 73 -0.01 18.80 31.93
C LEU A 73 0.21 18.71 33.45
N ASN A 74 -0.56 19.46 34.25
CA ASN A 74 -0.47 19.39 35.71
C ASN A 74 -0.80 18.00 36.26
N PHE A 75 -1.78 17.31 35.67
CA PHE A 75 -2.11 15.92 36.03
C PHE A 75 -0.93 14.99 35.74
N VAL A 76 -0.39 15.04 34.52
CA VAL A 76 0.71 14.21 34.06
C VAL A 76 1.99 14.48 34.86
N CYS A 77 2.39 15.75 35.01
CA CYS A 77 3.57 16.14 35.78
C CYS A 77 3.46 15.81 37.28
N ARG A 78 2.27 15.90 37.88
CA ARG A 78 2.05 15.51 39.27
C ARG A 78 2.26 14.00 39.47
N ASN A 79 1.89 13.18 38.50
CA ASN A 79 2.08 11.74 38.57
C ASN A 79 3.54 11.34 38.32
N MET A 80 4.23 12.02 37.39
CA MET A 80 5.68 11.86 37.17
C MET A 80 6.47 12.11 38.48
N ASN A 81 6.14 13.17 39.23
CA ASN A 81 6.81 13.48 40.50
C ASN A 81 6.50 12.47 41.63
N LYS A 82 5.33 11.82 41.61
CA LYS A 82 4.98 10.76 42.57
C LYS A 82 5.71 9.44 42.27
N ALA A 83 5.89 9.11 40.98
CA ALA A 83 6.55 7.87 40.56
C ALA A 83 8.02 7.81 41.01
N ASN A 84 8.74 8.94 40.97
CA ASN A 84 10.15 9.03 41.44
C ASN A 84 10.33 8.77 42.93
N TRP A 85 9.27 8.90 43.75
CA TRP A 85 9.33 8.55 45.18
C TRP A 85 9.12 7.05 45.45
N THR A 86 8.49 6.32 44.53
CA THR A 86 8.17 4.89 44.72
C THR A 86 9.30 3.93 44.32
N VAL A 87 10.36 4.41 43.66
CA VAL A 87 11.51 3.59 43.24
C VAL A 87 12.70 3.70 44.22
N ALA A 88 12.68 4.66 45.16
CA ALA A 88 13.71 4.83 46.20
C ALA A 88 13.27 4.28 47.57
N GLY A 89 12.57 3.15 47.59
CA GLY A 89 11.95 2.58 48.79
C GLY A 89 12.35 1.14 49.07
N SER A 90 13.64 0.81 49.09
CA SER A 90 14.16 -0.32 49.87
C SER A 90 15.68 -0.27 50.01
N GLY A 91 16.18 -0.12 51.25
CA GLY A 91 17.59 -0.17 51.62
C GLY A 91 18.10 1.13 52.23
N GLY A 92 18.12 1.19 53.57
CA GLY A 92 18.50 2.38 54.33
C GLY A 92 20.00 2.67 54.40
N GLY A 93 20.33 3.85 54.95
CA GLY A 93 21.64 4.13 55.54
C GLY A 93 22.32 5.44 55.11
N SER A 94 22.12 6.48 55.93
CA SER A 94 23.08 7.54 56.30
C SER A 94 23.68 8.52 55.25
N SER A 95 23.28 9.78 55.41
CA SER A 95 24.08 11.03 55.47
C SER A 95 25.17 11.32 54.42
N THR A 96 25.06 12.47 53.73
CA THR A 96 25.82 13.69 54.07
C THR A 96 25.36 14.89 53.24
N ASN A 97 25.29 16.03 53.91
CA ASN A 97 24.92 17.34 53.37
C ASN A 97 26.02 17.90 52.46
N THR A 98 25.62 18.55 51.36
CA THR A 98 26.33 19.74 50.85
C THR A 98 25.33 20.72 50.23
N SER A 99 25.17 21.84 50.92
CA SER A 99 24.44 23.02 50.48
C SER A 99 25.16 23.69 49.31
N THR A 100 24.45 24.11 48.27
CA THR A 100 24.87 25.27 47.46
C THR A 100 23.65 25.99 46.92
N SER A 101 23.53 27.26 47.30
CA SER A 101 22.46 28.20 46.98
C SER A 101 22.60 28.74 45.55
N SER A 102 21.49 28.95 44.83
CA SER A 102 21.28 30.20 44.05
C SER A 102 19.89 30.31 43.42
N SER A 103 19.31 31.49 43.66
CA SER A 103 18.31 32.26 42.89
C SER A 103 16.92 31.65 42.61
N THR A 104 16.06 31.92 43.59
CA THR A 104 14.61 32.14 43.52
C THR A 104 14.23 33.16 42.44
N PHE A 105 13.34 32.76 41.52
CA PHE A 105 12.39 33.68 40.88
C PHE A 105 11.01 33.39 41.46
N HIS A 106 10.48 34.37 42.20
CA HIS A 106 9.15 34.35 42.77
C HIS A 106 8.11 34.65 41.69
N SER A 107 7.04 33.85 41.66
CA SER A 107 5.72 34.30 41.24
C SER A 107 4.68 33.53 42.04
N SER A 108 4.27 34.18 43.12
CA SER A 108 3.25 33.78 44.07
C SER A 108 1.86 34.00 43.49
N SER A 109 1.02 32.97 43.51
CA SER A 109 -0.43 33.14 43.58
C SER A 109 -0.98 32.15 44.61
N SER A 110 -1.44 32.75 45.71
CA SER A 110 -1.98 32.19 46.93
C SER A 110 -3.34 31.49 46.74
N ALA A 111 -3.49 30.32 47.34
CA ALA A 111 -4.79 29.85 47.84
C ALA A 111 -4.59 29.03 49.12
N SER A 112 -5.47 29.30 50.06
CA SER A 112 -5.43 29.05 51.50
C SER A 112 -5.50 27.60 51.95
N SER A 113 -4.91 27.37 53.12
CA SER A 113 -4.91 26.18 53.96
C SER A 113 -6.29 25.69 54.39
N SER A 114 -6.51 24.38 54.30
CA SER A 114 -7.37 23.64 55.23
C SER A 114 -6.72 22.31 55.56
N SER A 115 -6.30 22.17 56.81
CA SER A 115 -5.83 20.94 57.46
C SER A 115 -6.90 19.85 57.47
N GLY A 116 -6.55 18.65 57.02
CA GLY A 116 -7.37 17.45 57.13
C GLY A 116 -6.49 16.20 57.07
N SER A 117 -6.67 15.35 58.07
CA SER A 117 -5.81 14.24 58.51
C SER A 117 -5.60 13.12 57.47
N PHE A 118 -4.46 12.44 57.60
CA PHE A 118 -4.14 11.16 56.95
C PHE A 118 -5.22 10.10 57.23
N GLY A 119 -5.67 9.45 56.16
CA GLY A 119 -6.56 8.28 56.20
C GLY A 119 -6.36 7.45 54.94
N SER A 120 -5.54 6.41 55.04
CA SER A 120 -5.28 5.42 54.00
C SER A 120 -6.56 4.74 53.50
N THR A 121 -6.83 4.83 52.20
CA THR A 121 -7.54 3.81 51.39
C THR A 121 -7.27 4.14 49.93
N SER A 122 -7.32 3.14 49.06
CA SER A 122 -6.85 3.10 47.67
C SER A 122 -7.52 4.06 46.65
N GLU A 123 -8.02 5.22 47.07
CA GLU A 123 -8.76 6.18 46.25
C GLU A 123 -7.95 7.42 45.81
N ASP A 124 -6.67 7.50 46.14
CA ASP A 124 -5.83 8.68 45.85
C ASP A 124 -5.30 8.80 44.40
N LYS A 125 -5.58 7.82 43.51
CA LYS A 125 -5.12 7.87 42.11
C LYS A 125 -5.87 8.90 41.25
N TYR A 126 -7.03 9.36 41.70
CA TYR A 126 -7.98 10.10 40.87
C TYR A 126 -8.33 11.51 41.39
N GLN A 127 -7.74 11.95 42.49
CA GLN A 127 -7.92 13.31 43.01
C GLN A 127 -7.09 14.33 42.20
N GLY A 128 -7.76 14.98 41.25
CA GLY A 128 -7.19 16.00 40.36
C GLY A 128 -7.46 15.77 38.87
N ILE A 129 -8.29 14.78 38.51
CA ILE A 129 -8.69 14.51 37.13
C ILE A 129 -9.33 15.77 36.49
N PRO A 130 -8.92 16.17 35.29
CA PRO A 130 -9.64 17.17 34.51
C PRO A 130 -11.05 16.64 34.16
N LEU A 131 -12.10 17.16 34.81
CA LEU A 131 -13.51 16.93 34.45
C LEU A 131 -13.83 17.69 33.16
N TYR A 132 -13.37 17.16 32.03
CA TYR A 132 -13.70 17.66 30.68
C TYR A 132 -14.35 16.55 29.86
N PRO A 133 -15.23 16.90 28.91
CA PRO A 133 -15.74 15.92 27.97
C PRO A 133 -14.59 15.39 27.09
N ALA A 134 -14.67 14.10 26.73
CA ALA A 134 -13.60 13.38 26.04
C ALA A 134 -13.10 14.05 24.74
N TRP A 135 -13.97 14.78 24.04
CA TRP A 135 -13.62 15.48 22.81
C TRP A 135 -12.77 16.74 23.06
N GLU A 136 -13.00 17.48 24.15
CA GLU A 136 -12.16 18.63 24.55
C GLU A 136 -10.76 18.18 24.97
N LEU A 137 -10.66 17.00 25.59
CA LEU A 137 -9.37 16.38 25.94
C LEU A 137 -8.58 15.96 24.68
N LEU A 138 -9.26 15.38 23.67
CA LEU A 138 -8.61 15.02 22.40
C LEU A 138 -8.16 16.25 21.60
N GLU A 139 -8.94 17.33 21.64
CA GLU A 139 -8.61 18.58 20.95
C GLU A 139 -7.44 19.33 21.60
N ALA A 140 -7.33 19.28 22.93
CA ALA A 140 -6.21 19.88 23.67
C ALA A 140 -4.91 19.04 23.62
N LEU A 141 -4.98 17.77 23.23
CA LEU A 141 -3.86 16.84 23.30
C LEU A 141 -2.62 17.24 22.47
N PRO A 142 -2.75 17.74 21.22
CA PRO A 142 -1.59 18.17 20.43
C PRO A 142 -0.74 19.23 21.14
N LEU A 143 -1.37 20.17 21.86
CA LEU A 143 -0.66 21.21 22.63
C LEU A 143 0.10 20.63 23.82
N VAL A 144 -0.50 19.64 24.49
CA VAL A 144 0.14 18.91 25.60
C VAL A 144 1.35 18.13 25.08
N LEU A 145 1.20 17.42 23.96
CA LEU A 145 2.28 16.63 23.35
C LEU A 145 3.42 17.52 22.85
N ASP A 146 3.13 18.66 22.24
CA ASP A 146 4.12 19.64 21.79
C ASP A 146 4.96 20.17 22.96
N ALA A 147 4.28 20.58 24.04
CA ALA A 147 4.94 21.05 25.26
C ALA A 147 5.81 19.96 25.90
N MET A 148 5.31 18.72 26.00
CA MET A 148 6.07 17.59 26.57
C MET A 148 7.30 17.23 25.71
N LEU A 149 7.16 17.20 24.38
CA LEU A 149 8.27 16.94 23.47
C LEU A 149 9.30 18.07 23.50
N SER A 150 8.86 19.33 23.52
CA SER A 150 9.75 20.49 23.64
C SER A 150 10.51 20.47 24.96
N ALA A 151 9.82 20.23 26.06
CA ALA A 151 10.42 20.11 27.37
C ALA A 151 11.49 18.99 27.42
N CYS A 152 11.24 17.85 26.77
CA CYS A 152 12.22 16.78 26.63
C CYS A 152 13.38 17.17 25.68
N ALA A 153 13.12 17.87 24.58
CA ALA A 153 14.14 18.31 23.64
C ALA A 153 15.10 19.35 24.24
N PHE A 154 14.61 20.21 25.14
CA PHE A 154 15.42 21.17 25.89
C PHE A 154 16.06 20.57 27.15
N GLY A 155 15.82 19.30 27.46
CA GLY A 155 16.39 18.60 28.62
C GLY A 155 15.78 18.98 29.97
N THR A 156 14.63 19.67 29.98
CA THR A 156 13.92 20.04 31.22
C THR A 156 13.19 18.85 31.86
N ILE A 157 12.80 17.87 31.04
CA ILE A 157 12.17 16.61 31.45
C ILE A 157 13.04 15.48 30.92
N SER A 158 13.29 14.44 31.73
CA SER A 158 14.04 13.26 31.27
C SER A 158 13.22 12.42 30.29
N SER A 159 13.88 11.64 29.42
CA SER A 159 13.18 10.72 28.50
C SER A 159 12.29 9.71 29.24
N ARG A 160 12.69 9.29 30.44
CA ARG A 160 11.92 8.37 31.30
C ARG A 160 10.66 9.02 31.84
N ASP A 161 10.77 10.28 32.27
CA ASP A 161 9.63 11.04 32.78
C ASP A 161 8.63 11.33 31.65
N LEU A 162 9.11 11.65 30.44
CA LEU A 162 8.27 11.81 29.25
C LEU A 162 7.46 10.54 28.96
N VAL A 163 8.12 9.38 28.92
CA VAL A 163 7.46 8.09 28.64
C VAL A 163 6.46 7.74 29.74
N THR A 164 6.80 7.99 31.00
CA THR A 164 5.89 7.77 32.14
C THR A 164 4.65 8.65 32.01
N GLY A 165 4.82 9.92 31.65
CA GLY A 165 3.69 10.83 31.44
C GLY A 165 2.78 10.42 30.28
N LEU A 166 3.34 9.86 29.20
CA LEU A 166 2.55 9.29 28.10
C LEU A 166 1.80 8.02 28.53
N ILE A 167 2.40 7.17 29.37
CA ILE A 167 1.73 5.99 29.92
C ILE A 167 0.54 6.43 30.78
N ASP A 168 0.75 7.38 31.69
CA ASP A 168 -0.31 7.90 32.56
C ASP A 168 -1.48 8.49 31.75
N LEU A 169 -1.16 9.17 30.64
CA LEU A 169 -2.16 9.72 29.72
C LEU A 169 -2.98 8.62 29.02
N VAL A 170 -2.32 7.54 28.56
CA VAL A 170 -2.99 6.40 27.92
C VAL A 170 -3.78 5.55 28.93
N GLU A 171 -3.27 5.37 30.15
CA GLU A 171 -3.98 4.68 31.23
C GLU A 171 -5.22 5.46 31.69
N PHE A 172 -5.10 6.79 31.80
CA PHE A 172 -6.21 7.66 32.14
C PHE A 172 -7.25 7.75 31.02
N PHE A 173 -6.80 7.88 29.77
CA PHE A 173 -7.68 8.06 28.63
C PHE A 173 -7.18 7.25 27.42
N PRO A 174 -7.61 5.99 27.26
CA PRO A 174 -7.12 5.10 26.20
C PRO A 174 -7.31 5.60 24.76
N ALA A 175 -8.34 6.42 24.51
CA ALA A 175 -8.57 7.02 23.20
C ALA A 175 -7.48 8.03 22.80
N SER A 176 -6.68 8.52 23.76
CA SER A 176 -5.51 9.37 23.48
C SER A 176 -4.48 8.72 22.56
N ILE A 177 -4.37 7.38 22.54
CA ILE A 177 -3.37 6.67 21.72
C ILE A 177 -3.48 7.02 20.24
N ALA A 178 -4.70 7.13 19.71
CA ALA A 178 -4.93 7.48 18.31
C ALA A 178 -4.52 8.94 18.02
N ALA A 179 -4.78 9.85 18.96
CA ALA A 179 -4.38 11.25 18.84
C ALA A 179 -2.86 11.43 18.97
N ILE A 180 -2.20 10.68 19.86
CA ILE A 180 -0.73 10.62 19.97
C ILE A 180 -0.12 10.14 18.65
N ILE A 181 -0.61 9.03 18.10
CA ILE A 181 -0.14 8.49 16.81
C ILE A 181 -0.30 9.52 15.70
N ARG A 182 -1.47 10.19 15.63
CA ARG A 182 -1.75 11.19 14.59
C ARG A 182 -0.81 12.38 14.68
N TYR A 183 -0.64 12.93 15.88
CA TYR A 183 0.23 14.08 16.12
C TYR A 183 1.71 13.74 15.84
N PHE A 184 2.22 12.62 16.36
CA PHE A 184 3.59 12.19 16.08
C PHE A 184 3.84 11.91 14.60
N LYS A 185 2.88 11.30 13.88
CA LYS A 185 2.96 11.12 12.42
C LYS A 185 3.10 12.46 11.68
N SER A 186 2.29 13.45 12.05
CA SER A 186 2.39 14.81 11.51
C SER A 186 3.77 15.40 11.75
N GLU A 187 4.26 15.36 12.99
CA GLU A 187 5.55 15.95 13.35
C GLU A 187 6.75 15.26 12.67
N ILE A 188 6.69 13.93 12.50
CA ILE A 188 7.71 13.19 11.75
C ILE A 188 7.68 13.58 10.26
N SER A 189 6.48 13.75 9.67
CA SER A 189 6.36 14.19 8.27
C SER A 189 6.86 15.62 8.04
N ARG A 190 6.78 16.49 9.06
CA ARG A 190 7.31 17.85 9.03
C ARG A 190 8.83 17.92 9.22
N GLY A 191 9.45 16.90 9.81
CA GLY A 191 10.89 16.83 10.03
C GLY A 191 11.46 17.89 10.99
N THR A 192 10.61 18.43 11.87
CA THR A 192 10.93 19.54 12.79
C THR A 192 11.82 19.14 13.96
N TRP A 193 11.78 17.87 14.36
CA TRP A 193 12.44 17.38 15.57
C TRP A 193 13.82 16.80 15.29
N LYS A 194 14.79 17.14 16.15
CA LYS A 194 16.14 16.56 16.10
C LYS A 194 16.10 15.05 16.37
N SER A 195 16.94 14.30 15.65
CA SER A 195 17.13 12.87 15.87
C SER A 195 17.94 12.60 17.13
N VAL A 196 17.56 11.55 17.86
CA VAL A 196 18.13 11.16 19.14
C VAL A 196 18.78 9.77 19.03
N PRO A 197 19.95 9.54 19.64
CA PRO A 197 20.61 8.23 19.61
C PRO A 197 19.89 7.18 20.48
N MET A 198 19.73 5.98 19.94
CA MET A 198 19.18 4.81 20.64
C MET A 198 20.29 4.06 21.41
N ASN A 199 20.77 4.67 22.50
CA ASN A 199 21.96 4.25 23.26
C ASN A 199 21.73 3.20 24.37
N GLY A 200 20.48 2.95 24.76
CA GLY A 200 20.12 2.03 25.84
C GLY A 200 20.08 2.65 27.23
N THR A 201 20.57 3.89 27.41
CA THR A 201 20.53 4.61 28.69
C THR A 201 19.31 5.52 28.79
N ASP A 202 19.14 6.38 27.79
CA ASP A 202 18.05 7.36 27.70
C ASP A 202 16.90 6.83 26.85
N TRP A 203 17.23 6.06 25.80
CA TRP A 203 16.30 5.48 24.85
C TRP A 203 16.63 4.01 24.60
N PRO A 204 15.64 3.15 24.27
CA PRO A 204 15.88 1.72 24.10
C PRO A 204 16.86 1.43 22.95
N SER A 205 17.84 0.56 23.17
CA SER A 205 18.83 0.20 22.14
C SER A 205 18.42 -1.05 21.33
N PRO A 206 18.57 -1.04 20.00
CA PRO A 206 18.31 -2.23 19.18
C PRO A 206 19.38 -3.32 19.36
N GLY A 207 20.63 -2.99 19.71
CA GLY A 207 21.71 -3.97 19.96
C GLY A 207 21.94 -4.95 18.79
N GLU A 208 22.25 -6.22 19.09
CA GLU A 208 22.51 -7.28 18.10
C GLU A 208 21.29 -7.63 17.22
N ALA A 209 20.08 -7.35 17.70
CA ALA A 209 18.84 -7.64 16.97
C ALA A 209 18.73 -6.83 15.67
N LEU A 210 19.41 -5.67 15.56
CA LEU A 210 19.45 -4.89 14.32
C LEU A 210 20.14 -5.65 13.19
N TYR A 211 21.31 -6.22 13.48
CA TYR A 211 22.10 -6.96 12.50
C TYR A 211 21.42 -8.27 12.10
N SER A 212 20.86 -8.99 13.07
CA SER A 212 20.07 -10.20 12.80
C SER A 212 18.88 -9.91 11.89
N LEU A 213 18.14 -8.81 12.14
CA LEU A 213 16.99 -8.44 11.34
C LEU A 213 17.40 -7.96 9.93
N GLU A 214 18.51 -7.24 9.80
CA GLU A 214 19.06 -6.83 8.51
C GLU A 214 19.42 -8.05 7.63
N LEU A 215 20.12 -9.03 8.21
CA LEU A 215 20.47 -10.26 7.51
C LEU A 215 19.24 -11.07 7.09
N GLU A 216 18.25 -11.17 7.96
CA GLU A 216 17.02 -11.90 7.65
C GLU A 216 16.21 -11.20 6.55
N VAL A 217 16.09 -9.87 6.60
CA VAL A 217 15.45 -9.10 5.52
C VAL A 217 16.20 -9.32 4.20
N LYS A 218 17.53 -9.31 4.23
CA LYS A 218 18.36 -9.60 3.06
C LYS A 218 18.12 -11.01 2.52
N GLU A 219 18.11 -12.01 3.39
CA GLU A 219 17.85 -13.39 3.01
C GLU A 219 16.46 -13.54 2.36
N VAL A 220 15.43 -12.91 2.95
CA VAL A 220 14.08 -12.90 2.38
C VAL A 220 14.07 -12.26 0.99
N LEU A 221 14.75 -11.14 0.79
CA LEU A 221 14.83 -10.46 -0.50
C LEU A 221 15.61 -11.30 -1.54
N GLU A 222 16.68 -11.97 -1.13
CA GLU A 222 17.46 -12.89 -1.96
C GLU A 222 16.63 -14.11 -2.38
N ARG A 223 15.83 -14.69 -1.48
CA ARG A 223 14.88 -15.77 -1.82
C ARG A 223 13.85 -15.32 -2.85
N LEU A 224 13.46 -14.05 -2.82
CA LEU A 224 12.57 -13.43 -3.82
C LEU A 224 13.31 -13.02 -5.11
N GLY A 225 14.64 -13.17 -5.14
CA GLY A 225 15.49 -12.84 -6.27
C GLY A 225 15.65 -11.34 -6.52
N VAL A 226 15.55 -10.53 -5.45
CA VAL A 226 15.84 -9.09 -5.46
C VAL A 226 17.19 -8.87 -4.78
N HIS A 227 18.18 -8.43 -5.55
CA HIS A 227 19.52 -8.13 -5.05
C HIS A 227 19.66 -6.65 -4.74
N ILE A 228 20.16 -6.37 -3.54
CA ILE A 228 20.23 -5.02 -3.00
C ILE A 228 21.57 -4.84 -2.27
N GLU A 229 22.25 -3.72 -2.54
CA GLU A 229 23.50 -3.36 -1.86
C GLU A 229 23.27 -3.01 -0.38
N ASN A 230 24.19 -3.47 0.48
CA ASN A 230 24.17 -3.23 1.92
C ASN A 230 24.30 -1.72 2.20
N CYS A 231 23.37 -1.15 2.96
CA CYS A 231 23.35 0.29 3.25
C CYS A 231 23.55 0.64 4.73
N TYR A 232 23.60 -0.32 5.65
CA TYR A 232 23.90 0.01 7.04
C TYR A 232 25.42 0.07 7.25
N PRO A 233 26.03 1.25 7.43
CA PRO A 233 27.42 1.29 7.87
C PRO A 233 27.48 0.63 9.26
N HIS A 234 28.23 -0.47 9.36
CA HIS A 234 28.32 -1.30 10.57
C HIS A 234 28.75 -0.55 11.85
N ASN A 235 29.11 0.74 11.74
CA ASN A 235 29.56 1.60 12.83
C ASN A 235 28.64 2.80 13.14
N ALA A 236 27.47 2.95 12.48
CA ALA A 236 26.58 4.08 12.77
C ALA A 236 25.61 3.79 13.93
N GLN A 237 25.59 4.70 14.90
CA GLN A 237 24.63 4.64 16.00
C GLN A 237 23.20 4.88 15.46
N PRO A 238 22.23 4.01 15.78
CA PRO A 238 20.86 4.16 15.29
C PRO A 238 20.23 5.42 15.89
N MET A 239 19.78 6.33 15.02
CA MET A 239 19.13 7.58 15.41
C MET A 239 17.67 7.59 14.99
N LEU A 240 16.79 8.07 15.86
CA LEU A 240 15.36 8.21 15.58
C LEU A 240 14.89 9.64 15.90
N PRO A 241 13.96 10.23 15.14
CA PRO A 241 13.28 11.46 15.53
C PRO A 241 12.67 11.35 16.93
N LEU A 242 12.77 12.39 17.75
CA LEU A 242 12.28 12.39 19.13
C LEU A 242 10.82 11.89 19.29
N PRO A 243 9.83 12.32 18.47
CA PRO A 243 8.47 11.81 18.58
C PRO A 243 8.37 10.29 18.35
N LEU A 244 9.17 9.76 17.41
CA LEU A 244 9.22 8.33 17.12
C LEU A 244 9.89 7.56 18.26
N ALA A 245 10.95 8.10 18.84
CA ALA A 245 11.61 7.53 20.02
C ALA A 245 10.64 7.42 21.21
N ALA A 246 9.89 8.49 21.49
CA ALA A 246 8.86 8.54 22.52
C ALA A 246 7.75 7.51 22.27
N PHE A 247 7.28 7.41 21.04
CA PHE A 247 6.27 6.43 20.63
C PHE A 247 6.72 4.98 20.82
N LEU A 248 7.94 4.65 20.39
CA LEU A 248 8.48 3.30 20.54
C LEU A 248 8.64 2.95 22.03
N SER A 249 9.22 3.85 22.81
CA SER A 249 9.35 3.64 24.26
C SER A 249 8.00 3.39 24.91
N LEU A 250 6.99 4.22 24.62
CA LEU A 250 5.62 4.07 25.11
C LEU A 250 5.02 2.69 24.75
N THR A 251 5.10 2.31 23.49
CA THR A 251 4.49 1.06 22.99
C THR A 251 5.16 -0.20 23.51
N ILE A 252 6.42 -0.10 23.92
CA ILE A 252 7.22 -1.19 24.48
C ILE A 252 7.02 -1.31 26.00
N THR A 253 6.84 -0.19 26.71
CA THR A 253 6.64 -0.17 28.17
C THR A 253 5.19 -0.41 28.56
N PHE A 254 4.24 0.08 27.77
CA PHE A 254 2.83 -0.20 27.94
C PHE A 254 2.57 -1.66 27.59
N ARG A 255 2.54 -2.55 28.61
CA ARG A 255 2.31 -3.99 28.41
C ARG A 255 1.03 -4.20 27.60
N LEU A 256 1.21 -4.59 26.33
CA LEU A 256 0.16 -4.93 25.36
C LEU A 256 -0.77 -6.08 25.80
N ASP A 257 -0.53 -6.67 26.97
CA ASP A 257 -1.27 -7.82 27.51
C ASP A 257 -2.56 -7.43 28.24
N LYS A 258 -2.71 -6.19 28.74
CA LYS A 258 -3.81 -5.86 29.66
C LYS A 258 -5.12 -5.41 29.01
N ASN A 259 -5.17 -5.06 27.71
CA ASN A 259 -6.41 -4.69 27.02
C ASN A 259 -6.38 -4.92 25.49
N SER A 260 -7.19 -5.92 25.05
CA SER A 260 -7.89 -6.11 23.76
C SER A 260 -7.11 -5.95 22.45
N GLY A 261 -7.31 -6.86 21.48
CA GLY A 261 -6.69 -6.83 20.14
C GLY A 261 -6.83 -5.51 19.36
N TYR A 262 -7.70 -4.59 19.80
CA TYR A 262 -7.81 -3.23 19.31
C TYR A 262 -6.51 -2.40 19.45
N THR A 263 -5.87 -2.39 20.62
CA THR A 263 -4.63 -1.63 20.85
C THR A 263 -3.51 -2.14 19.94
N ARG A 264 -3.46 -3.47 19.74
CA ARG A 264 -2.56 -4.14 18.80
C ARG A 264 -2.78 -3.68 17.36
N GLY A 265 -4.03 -3.68 16.89
CA GLY A 265 -4.38 -3.25 15.54
C GLY A 265 -4.00 -1.79 15.27
N VAL A 266 -4.30 -0.90 16.23
CA VAL A 266 -3.97 0.53 16.12
C VAL A 266 -2.46 0.77 16.07
N ILE A 267 -1.68 0.09 16.91
CA ILE A 267 -0.22 0.23 16.91
C ILE A 267 0.40 -0.41 15.65
N SER A 268 -0.11 -1.55 15.18
CA SER A 268 0.29 -2.17 13.90
C SER A 268 0.19 -1.18 12.75
N GLN A 269 -0.99 -0.55 12.65
CA GLN A 269 -1.27 0.41 11.59
C GLN A 269 -0.42 1.67 11.74
N ALA A 270 -0.17 2.13 12.98
CA ALA A 270 0.72 3.26 13.24
C ALA A 270 2.14 2.97 12.73
N ILE A 271 2.71 1.82 13.05
CA ILE A 271 4.05 1.42 12.63
C ILE A 271 4.14 1.26 11.12
N SER A 272 3.14 0.63 10.50
CA SER A 272 3.06 0.56 9.04
C SER A 272 3.02 1.95 8.41
N ASN A 273 2.29 2.90 9.01
CA ASN A 273 2.24 4.29 8.55
C ASN A 273 3.56 5.04 8.79
N TYR A 274 4.27 4.77 9.88
CA TYR A 274 5.60 5.35 10.12
C TYR A 274 6.63 4.82 9.14
N ALA A 275 6.58 3.52 8.81
CA ALA A 275 7.44 2.89 7.82
C ALA A 275 7.31 3.50 6.41
N ILE A 276 6.19 4.16 6.11
CA ILE A 276 6.00 4.92 4.86
C ILE A 276 6.82 6.22 4.87
N ILE A 277 6.89 6.88 6.02
CA ILE A 277 7.46 8.22 6.17
C ILE A 277 8.95 8.12 6.55
N SER A 278 9.34 7.05 7.24
CA SER A 278 10.70 6.87 7.71
C SER A 278 11.55 6.17 6.65
N PRO A 279 12.62 6.81 6.14
CA PRO A 279 13.53 6.15 5.21
C PRO A 279 14.26 4.99 5.90
N TRP A 280 14.68 4.01 5.10
CA TRP A 280 15.73 3.07 5.51
C TRP A 280 16.94 3.86 6.02
N PRO A 281 17.52 3.56 7.20
CA PRO A 281 17.38 2.34 8.02
C PRO A 281 16.52 2.48 9.29
N ILE A 282 15.72 3.54 9.42
CA ILE A 282 14.93 3.82 10.63
C ILE A 282 13.97 2.66 10.96
N MET A 283 13.40 2.00 9.94
CA MET A 283 12.53 0.84 10.14
C MET A 283 13.25 -0.37 10.75
N LEU A 284 14.50 -0.64 10.39
CA LEU A 284 15.28 -1.71 11.03
C LEU A 284 15.57 -1.39 12.50
N THR A 285 15.79 -0.11 12.80
CA THR A 285 15.98 0.34 14.19
C THR A 285 14.71 0.12 15.01
N ILE A 286 13.55 0.50 14.46
CA ILE A 286 12.24 0.21 15.06
C ILE A 286 12.09 -1.30 15.29
N GLY A 287 12.34 -2.10 14.25
CA GLY A 287 12.24 -3.55 14.27
C GLY A 287 13.13 -4.18 15.35
N GLY A 288 14.42 -3.87 15.36
CA GLY A 288 15.39 -4.40 16.33
C GLY A 288 15.08 -4.02 17.78
N ILE A 289 14.48 -2.85 18.02
CA ILE A 289 14.01 -2.45 19.34
C ILE A 289 12.79 -3.31 19.77
N TRP A 290 11.86 -3.54 18.85
CA TRP A 290 10.59 -4.23 19.11
C TRP A 290 10.72 -5.76 19.22
N THR A 291 11.56 -6.39 18.41
CA THR A 291 11.79 -7.84 18.42
C THR A 291 12.24 -8.34 19.79
N LYS A 292 13.01 -7.53 20.54
CA LYS A 292 13.44 -7.85 21.91
C LYS A 292 12.29 -8.01 22.91
N LYS A 293 11.17 -7.28 22.74
CA LYS A 293 10.07 -7.26 23.71
C LYS A 293 8.79 -7.93 23.22
N ALA A 294 8.63 -8.07 21.90
CA ALA A 294 7.41 -8.58 21.30
C ALA A 294 7.72 -9.57 20.15
N PRO A 295 8.20 -10.79 20.45
CA PRO A 295 8.63 -11.76 19.44
C PRO A 295 7.51 -12.18 18.46
N ARG A 296 6.24 -12.02 18.86
CA ARG A 296 5.07 -12.31 18.01
C ARG A 296 4.91 -11.40 16.80
N TRP A 297 5.63 -10.27 16.76
CA TRP A 297 5.59 -9.31 15.65
C TRP A 297 6.78 -9.43 14.72
N HIS A 298 7.66 -10.40 14.95
CA HIS A 298 8.90 -10.57 14.21
C HIS A 298 8.67 -10.62 12.70
N ASP A 299 7.78 -11.51 12.24
CA ASP A 299 7.46 -11.65 10.81
C ASP A 299 6.89 -10.36 10.19
N PHE A 300 6.07 -9.63 10.94
CA PHE A 300 5.55 -8.32 10.52
C PHE A 300 6.65 -7.27 10.38
N LEU A 301 7.62 -7.26 11.30
CA LEU A 301 8.72 -6.30 11.31
C LEU A 301 9.73 -6.62 10.20
N VAL A 302 10.03 -7.90 9.94
CA VAL A 302 10.80 -8.36 8.78
C VAL A 302 10.10 -7.90 7.50
N TYR A 303 8.77 -8.10 7.41
CA TYR A 303 7.98 -7.70 6.25
C TYR A 303 8.03 -6.18 6.00
N LEU A 304 7.85 -5.37 7.05
CA LEU A 304 7.96 -3.92 6.95
C LEU A 304 9.37 -3.46 6.61
N GLY A 305 10.40 -4.12 7.14
CA GLY A 305 11.80 -3.88 6.80
C GLY A 305 12.06 -4.10 5.30
N ALA A 306 11.62 -5.24 4.77
CA ALA A 306 11.71 -5.54 3.34
C ALA A 306 10.96 -4.50 2.49
N ARG A 307 9.75 -4.12 2.90
CA ARG A 307 8.93 -3.11 2.20
C ARG A 307 9.65 -1.77 2.07
N CYS A 308 10.31 -1.29 3.14
CA CYS A 308 10.97 0.02 3.16
C CYS A 308 12.14 0.11 2.17
N ARG A 309 12.71 -1.01 1.73
CA ARG A 309 13.85 -0.98 0.80
C ARG A 309 13.45 -0.56 -0.61
N PHE A 310 12.19 -0.76 -0.98
CA PHE A 310 11.66 -0.41 -2.30
C PHE A 310 11.25 1.06 -2.44
N THR A 311 11.11 1.83 -1.36
CA THR A 311 10.68 3.23 -1.48
C THR A 311 11.75 4.13 -2.10
N ASN A 312 13.03 3.75 -1.98
CA ASN A 312 14.16 4.59 -2.36
C ASN A 312 14.99 4.04 -3.54
N ASP A 313 14.69 2.82 -4.01
CA ASP A 313 15.51 2.11 -4.98
C ASP A 313 14.68 1.63 -6.17
N LYS A 314 14.80 2.36 -7.29
CA LYS A 314 14.10 2.03 -8.54
C LYS A 314 14.55 0.66 -9.09
N GLY A 315 15.82 0.32 -8.97
CA GLY A 315 16.33 -0.97 -9.44
C GLY A 315 15.73 -2.14 -8.65
N ALA A 316 15.49 -1.96 -7.36
CA ALA A 316 14.79 -2.95 -6.55
C ALA A 316 13.30 -3.09 -6.96
N ILE A 317 12.63 -1.99 -7.32
CA ILE A 317 11.25 -2.03 -7.84
C ILE A 317 11.20 -2.78 -9.18
N ASP A 318 12.13 -2.49 -10.10
CA ASP A 318 12.23 -3.16 -11.40
C ASP A 318 12.37 -4.67 -11.21
N GLN A 319 13.29 -5.09 -10.34
CA GLN A 319 13.50 -6.50 -9.99
C GLN A 319 12.25 -7.11 -9.34
N LEU A 320 11.62 -6.43 -8.36
CA LEU A 320 10.42 -6.95 -7.69
C LEU A 320 9.26 -7.15 -8.67
N LEU A 321 9.03 -6.19 -9.56
CA LEU A 321 7.97 -6.26 -10.55
C LEU A 321 8.25 -7.38 -11.56
N TRP A 322 9.49 -7.50 -12.06
CA TRP A 322 9.92 -8.64 -12.87
C TRP A 322 9.63 -9.98 -12.19
N ARG A 323 9.95 -10.08 -10.89
CA ARG A 323 9.69 -11.28 -10.08
C ARG A 323 8.20 -11.56 -9.88
N CYS A 324 7.35 -10.53 -9.79
CA CYS A 324 5.89 -10.70 -9.78
C CYS A 324 5.40 -11.39 -11.05
N PHE A 325 5.86 -10.96 -12.22
CA PHE A 325 5.50 -11.59 -13.48
C PHE A 325 6.01 -13.04 -13.59
N LYS A 326 7.27 -13.29 -13.23
CA LYS A 326 7.82 -14.66 -13.25
C LYS A 326 7.12 -15.60 -12.26
N ALA A 327 6.81 -15.12 -11.04
CA ALA A 327 6.07 -15.90 -10.04
C ALA A 327 4.65 -16.24 -10.50
N PHE A 328 3.98 -15.31 -11.18
CA PHE A 328 2.66 -15.56 -11.76
C PHE A 328 2.69 -16.54 -12.94
N LEU A 329 3.71 -16.47 -13.79
CA LEU A 329 3.86 -17.36 -14.95
C LEU A 329 4.35 -18.77 -14.55
N GLY A 330 5.04 -18.90 -13.43
CA GLY A 330 5.61 -20.17 -12.93
C GLY A 330 6.87 -20.60 -13.69
N PRO A 331 7.60 -21.64 -13.20
CA PRO A 331 8.81 -22.12 -13.85
C PRO A 331 8.50 -22.72 -15.22
N THR A 332 9.31 -22.33 -16.21
CA THR A 332 9.17 -22.74 -17.61
C THR A 332 10.00 -24.00 -17.87
N SER A 333 9.43 -25.14 -17.51
CA SER A 333 9.69 -26.51 -18.03
C SER A 333 11.10 -27.12 -18.11
N GLU A 334 12.18 -26.52 -17.61
CA GLU A 334 13.48 -27.23 -17.54
C GLU A 334 13.80 -27.82 -16.15
N ASP A 335 13.19 -27.31 -15.07
CA ASP A 335 13.42 -27.79 -13.70
C ASP A 335 12.24 -28.58 -13.10
N SER A 336 11.29 -29.05 -13.92
CA SER A 336 10.10 -29.75 -13.42
C SER A 336 10.36 -31.22 -13.10
N ASN A 337 11.16 -31.48 -12.07
CA ASN A 337 10.97 -32.69 -11.27
C ASN A 337 10.24 -32.28 -9.98
N TYR A 338 9.10 -32.92 -9.76
CA TYR A 338 8.14 -32.73 -8.66
C TYR A 338 7.15 -31.57 -8.85
N MET A 339 5.86 -31.90 -8.76
CA MET A 339 4.75 -30.96 -8.79
C MET A 339 4.98 -29.83 -7.78
N THR A 340 5.20 -28.61 -8.26
CA THR A 340 5.06 -27.40 -7.44
C THR A 340 3.76 -26.69 -7.86
N PRO A 341 2.79 -26.53 -6.95
CA PRO A 341 1.42 -26.10 -7.27
C PRO A 341 1.25 -24.57 -7.44
N THR A 342 2.33 -23.79 -7.55
CA THR A 342 2.30 -22.34 -7.31
C THR A 342 2.45 -21.51 -8.59
N ARG A 343 1.55 -21.69 -9.56
CA ARG A 343 1.38 -20.74 -10.69
C ARG A 343 0.19 -19.81 -10.44
N GLY A 344 0.15 -18.67 -11.12
CA GLY A 344 -0.99 -17.77 -11.12
C GLY A 344 -1.06 -16.94 -9.84
N VAL A 345 -2.27 -16.71 -9.34
CA VAL A 345 -2.48 -15.85 -8.16
C VAL A 345 -1.81 -16.43 -6.91
N ILE A 346 -1.77 -17.75 -6.77
CA ILE A 346 -1.12 -18.44 -5.64
C ILE A 346 0.41 -18.24 -5.70
N GLY A 347 1.01 -18.32 -6.89
CA GLY A 347 2.43 -18.02 -7.06
C GLY A 347 2.75 -16.54 -6.79
N LEU A 348 1.83 -15.63 -7.15
CA LEU A 348 2.00 -14.19 -6.98
C LEU A 348 1.82 -13.73 -5.52
N LEU A 349 0.80 -14.23 -4.82
CA LEU A 349 0.38 -13.77 -3.49
C LEU A 349 0.70 -14.74 -2.35
N GLY A 350 1.19 -15.94 -2.67
CA GLY A 350 1.40 -17.02 -1.70
C GLY A 350 0.13 -17.81 -1.38
N GLU A 351 0.32 -18.91 -0.64
CA GLU A 351 -0.74 -19.88 -0.31
C GLU A 351 -1.67 -19.37 0.83
N SER A 352 -1.25 -18.35 1.59
CA SER A 352 -2.00 -17.77 2.71
C SER A 352 -2.37 -16.30 2.46
N VAL A 353 -3.38 -16.04 1.62
CA VAL A 353 -3.99 -14.70 1.47
C VAL A 353 -4.52 -14.15 2.82
N CYS A 354 -4.77 -15.02 3.82
CA CYS A 354 -5.23 -14.65 5.16
C CYS A 354 -4.13 -14.30 6.17
N ASP A 355 -2.88 -14.71 5.97
CA ASP A 355 -1.79 -14.26 6.84
C ASP A 355 -1.27 -12.94 6.28
N SER A 356 -1.45 -11.88 7.06
CA SER A 356 -1.11 -10.49 6.67
C SER A 356 0.40 -10.26 6.42
N HIS A 357 1.22 -11.32 6.45
CA HIS A 357 2.68 -11.32 6.36
C HIS A 357 3.21 -12.34 5.33
N ALA A 358 2.37 -12.82 4.40
CA ALA A 358 2.83 -13.69 3.32
C ALA A 358 3.99 -13.02 2.55
N MET A 359 5.17 -13.64 2.57
CA MET A 359 6.39 -13.15 1.91
C MET A 359 6.39 -13.59 0.45
N SER A 360 5.58 -12.93 -0.37
CA SER A 360 5.49 -13.17 -1.82
C SER A 360 5.84 -11.91 -2.60
N PRO A 361 6.30 -12.01 -3.86
CA PRO A 361 6.62 -10.83 -4.66
C PRO A 361 5.41 -9.90 -4.82
N GLY A 362 4.22 -10.46 -5.04
CA GLY A 362 2.99 -9.69 -5.24
C GLY A 362 2.52 -8.99 -3.97
N SER A 363 2.56 -9.66 -2.82
CA SER A 363 2.16 -9.02 -1.55
C SER A 363 3.07 -7.86 -1.16
N LEU A 364 4.38 -7.97 -1.42
CA LEU A 364 5.31 -6.85 -1.23
C LEU A 364 5.04 -5.72 -2.21
N PHE A 365 4.83 -6.03 -3.50
CA PHE A 365 4.54 -5.02 -4.51
C PHE A 365 3.24 -4.25 -4.25
N LEU A 366 2.17 -4.93 -3.84
CA LEU A 366 0.89 -4.29 -3.51
C LEU A 366 1.03 -3.29 -2.36
N CYS A 367 1.91 -3.57 -1.40
CA CYS A 367 2.14 -2.68 -0.27
C CYS A 367 3.14 -1.56 -0.57
N THR A 368 4.12 -1.75 -1.46
CA THR A 368 5.04 -0.68 -1.88
C THR A 368 4.38 0.30 -2.84
N SER A 369 3.52 -0.19 -3.72
CA SER A 369 2.84 0.63 -4.74
C SER A 369 1.84 1.64 -4.17
N GLN A 370 1.29 1.42 -2.97
CA GLN A 370 0.45 2.40 -2.29
C GLN A 370 1.23 3.64 -1.81
N VAL A 371 2.56 3.52 -1.71
CA VAL A 371 3.43 4.52 -1.08
C VAL A 371 4.22 5.30 -2.13
N TYR A 372 4.75 4.61 -3.13
CA TYR A 372 5.56 5.24 -4.17
C TYR A 372 4.65 5.81 -5.27
N HIS A 373 4.64 7.14 -5.43
CA HIS A 373 3.80 7.81 -6.41
C HIS A 373 4.63 8.29 -7.61
N ALA A 374 4.77 7.45 -8.64
CA ALA A 374 5.41 7.80 -9.90
C ALA A 374 4.65 7.22 -11.10
N PRO A 375 3.59 7.91 -11.60
CA PRO A 375 2.66 7.32 -12.57
C PRO A 375 3.31 7.04 -13.94
N HIS A 376 4.22 7.90 -14.41
CA HIS A 376 4.95 7.68 -15.66
C HIS A 376 5.87 6.46 -15.56
N TYR A 377 6.69 6.41 -14.52
CA TYR A 377 7.66 5.34 -14.30
C TYR A 377 6.98 3.96 -14.22
N PHE A 378 5.92 3.79 -13.43
CA PHE A 378 5.20 2.52 -13.37
C PHE A 378 4.52 2.14 -14.69
N SER A 379 3.92 3.10 -15.38
CA SER A 379 3.23 2.83 -16.65
C SER A 379 4.23 2.39 -17.73
N GLU A 380 5.39 3.05 -17.79
CA GLU A 380 6.49 2.69 -18.70
C GLU A 380 7.10 1.33 -18.36
N LEU A 381 7.41 1.09 -17.08
CA LEU A 381 7.99 -0.17 -16.61
C LEU A 381 7.05 -1.35 -16.87
N ILE A 382 5.76 -1.24 -16.50
CA ILE A 382 4.77 -2.30 -16.74
C ILE A 382 4.61 -2.57 -18.23
N LEU A 383 4.54 -1.53 -19.07
CA LEU A 383 4.46 -1.70 -20.52
C LEU A 383 5.70 -2.45 -21.05
N LYS A 384 6.90 -2.02 -20.65
CA LYS A 384 8.16 -2.64 -21.05
C LYS A 384 8.17 -4.13 -20.68
N LEU A 385 7.80 -4.47 -19.45
CA LEU A 385 7.74 -5.85 -18.96
C LEU A 385 6.73 -6.70 -19.73
N VAL A 386 5.52 -6.18 -19.98
CA VAL A 386 4.49 -6.90 -20.74
C VAL A 386 4.96 -7.20 -22.15
N VAL A 387 5.59 -6.24 -22.81
CA VAL A 387 6.17 -6.41 -24.15
C VAL A 387 7.32 -7.42 -24.10
N GLU A 388 8.30 -7.23 -23.23
CA GLU A 388 9.48 -8.10 -23.11
C GLU A 388 9.13 -9.56 -22.83
N LEU A 389 8.23 -9.81 -21.87
CA LEU A 389 7.78 -11.16 -21.53
C LEU A 389 6.92 -11.77 -22.65
N SER A 390 6.16 -10.97 -23.40
CA SER A 390 5.43 -11.48 -24.57
C SER A 390 6.38 -12.01 -25.65
N CYS A 391 7.56 -11.37 -25.81
CA CYS A 391 8.61 -11.83 -26.71
C CYS A 391 9.29 -13.09 -26.19
N GLU A 392 9.66 -13.14 -24.90
CA GLU A 392 10.27 -14.35 -24.32
C GLU A 392 9.36 -15.58 -24.49
N LEU A 393 8.06 -15.40 -24.24
CA LEU A 393 7.06 -16.45 -24.43
C LEU A 393 6.97 -16.89 -25.90
N ALA A 394 7.06 -15.94 -26.84
CA ALA A 394 7.10 -16.24 -28.27
C ALA A 394 8.35 -17.06 -28.63
N GLU A 395 9.52 -16.67 -28.13
CA GLU A 395 10.77 -17.37 -28.38
C GLU A 395 10.71 -18.82 -27.90
N TRP A 396 10.10 -19.09 -26.74
CA TRP A 396 9.92 -20.45 -26.24
C TRP A 396 8.99 -21.29 -27.10
N THR A 397 7.96 -20.68 -27.71
CA THR A 397 7.07 -21.40 -28.63
C THR A 397 7.74 -21.77 -29.95
N LEU A 398 8.72 -20.96 -30.38
CA LEU A 398 9.49 -21.14 -31.61
C LEU A 398 10.70 -22.07 -31.44
N ARG A 399 11.42 -21.97 -30.32
CA ARG A 399 12.54 -22.85 -29.94
C ARG A 399 12.06 -24.14 -29.28
N GLY A 400 11.06 -24.80 -29.86
CA GLY A 400 10.65 -26.14 -29.40
C GLY A 400 11.89 -27.02 -29.25
N SER A 401 12.07 -27.62 -28.06
CA SER A 401 13.32 -28.30 -27.71
C SER A 401 13.70 -29.31 -28.79
N ALA A 402 14.95 -29.26 -29.25
CA ALA A 402 15.47 -30.19 -30.25
C ALA A 402 15.52 -31.64 -29.75
N GLN A 403 15.17 -31.91 -28.48
CA GLN A 403 15.36 -33.20 -27.83
C GLN A 403 14.07 -33.94 -27.47
N LEU A 404 12.87 -33.34 -27.58
CA LEU A 404 11.63 -34.07 -27.34
C LEU A 404 10.63 -33.84 -28.48
N LYS A 405 10.28 -34.93 -29.16
CA LYS A 405 9.25 -35.00 -30.23
C LYS A 405 7.82 -34.70 -29.73
N PHE A 406 7.65 -34.07 -28.57
CA PHE A 406 6.37 -33.73 -27.98
C PHE A 406 6.12 -32.22 -28.04
N GLY A 407 5.35 -31.82 -29.06
CA GLY A 407 4.51 -30.62 -29.05
C GLY A 407 5.23 -29.28 -29.27
N LYS A 408 5.24 -28.81 -30.52
CA LYS A 408 5.27 -27.36 -30.80
C LYS A 408 4.13 -26.73 -29.98
N ILE A 409 4.45 -25.80 -29.08
CA ILE A 409 3.44 -25.03 -28.35
C ILE A 409 2.60 -24.30 -29.40
N SER A 410 1.29 -24.52 -29.39
CA SER A 410 0.40 -23.92 -30.40
C SER A 410 0.42 -22.39 -30.28
N LEU A 411 0.26 -21.69 -31.41
CA LEU A 411 0.09 -20.22 -31.42
C LEU A 411 -1.03 -19.77 -30.47
N ALA A 412 -2.09 -20.58 -30.33
CA ALA A 412 -3.17 -20.32 -29.37
C ALA A 412 -2.68 -20.29 -27.91
N THR A 413 -1.76 -21.19 -27.54
CA THR A 413 -1.16 -21.21 -26.20
C THR A 413 -0.27 -19.98 -25.97
N ALA A 414 0.46 -19.51 -26.98
CA ALA A 414 1.24 -18.28 -26.92
C ALA A 414 0.34 -17.03 -26.75
N ILE A 415 -0.77 -16.98 -27.48
CA ILE A 415 -1.76 -15.89 -27.34
C ILE A 415 -2.38 -15.92 -25.94
N CYS A 416 -2.71 -17.10 -25.40
CA CYS A 416 -3.23 -17.24 -24.05
C CYS A 416 -2.22 -16.79 -22.98
N SER A 417 -0.92 -17.08 -23.14
CA SER A 417 0.10 -16.62 -22.20
C SER A 417 0.31 -15.10 -22.30
N VAL A 418 0.32 -14.53 -23.50
CA VAL A 418 0.35 -13.07 -23.70
C VAL A 418 -0.86 -12.39 -23.06
N HIS A 419 -2.05 -12.97 -23.22
CA HIS A 419 -3.25 -12.48 -22.56
C HIS A 419 -3.09 -12.49 -21.03
N GLN A 420 -2.55 -13.56 -20.45
CA GLN A 420 -2.28 -13.66 -19.01
C GLN A 420 -1.27 -12.60 -18.52
N VAL A 421 -0.19 -12.36 -19.27
CA VAL A 421 0.80 -11.32 -18.96
C VAL A 421 0.18 -9.93 -19.02
N ALA A 422 -0.55 -9.63 -20.08
CA ALA A 422 -1.20 -8.34 -20.25
C ALA A 422 -2.29 -8.09 -19.19
N MET A 423 -3.06 -9.12 -18.83
CA MET A 423 -4.01 -9.09 -17.72
C MET A 423 -3.33 -8.76 -16.39
N LEU A 424 -2.20 -9.42 -16.08
CA LEU A 424 -1.44 -9.13 -14.86
C LEU A 424 -0.87 -7.70 -14.88
N GLY A 425 -0.31 -7.27 -16.00
CA GLY A 425 0.17 -5.89 -16.15
C GLY A 425 -0.94 -4.88 -15.91
N ALA A 426 -2.13 -5.11 -16.47
CA ALA A 426 -3.29 -4.26 -16.27
C ALA A 426 -3.74 -4.23 -14.81
N THR A 427 -3.80 -5.37 -14.11
CA THR A 427 -4.21 -5.40 -12.70
C THR A 427 -3.20 -4.69 -11.80
N LEU A 428 -1.90 -4.94 -11.98
CA LEU A 428 -0.85 -4.26 -11.21
C LEU A 428 -0.86 -2.74 -11.47
N LEU A 429 -1.06 -2.31 -12.71
CA LEU A 429 -1.17 -0.90 -13.08
C LEU A 429 -2.39 -0.22 -12.44
N CYS A 430 -3.54 -0.91 -12.40
CA CYS A 430 -4.75 -0.37 -11.78
C CYS A 430 -4.64 -0.26 -10.25
N VAL A 431 -3.97 -1.23 -9.61
CA VAL A 431 -3.77 -1.21 -8.16
C VAL A 431 -2.76 -0.13 -7.73
N THR A 432 -1.69 0.07 -8.50
CA THR A 432 -0.60 1.00 -8.16
C THR A 432 -1.01 2.48 -8.18
N GLY A 433 -1.93 2.91 -9.06
CA GLY A 433 -2.40 4.30 -8.93
C GLY A 433 -3.58 4.68 -9.79
N ARG A 434 -4.66 3.92 -9.63
CA ARG A 434 -6.03 4.33 -9.98
C ARG A 434 -6.11 4.93 -11.39
N SER A 435 -6.94 5.96 -11.59
CA SER A 435 -7.17 6.56 -12.91
C SER A 435 -6.03 7.38 -13.52
N PRO A 436 -5.10 8.04 -12.77
CA PRO A 436 -4.03 8.81 -13.40
C PRO A 436 -3.03 7.93 -14.18
N LEU A 437 -2.66 6.74 -13.70
CA LEU A 437 -1.72 5.87 -14.45
C LEU A 437 -2.31 5.42 -15.78
N VAL A 438 -3.57 4.98 -15.81
CA VAL A 438 -4.20 4.57 -17.07
C VAL A 438 -4.30 5.75 -18.04
N ARG A 439 -4.58 6.97 -17.56
CA ARG A 439 -4.56 8.15 -18.42
C ARG A 439 -3.19 8.42 -19.02
N VAL A 440 -2.13 8.34 -18.22
CA VAL A 440 -0.73 8.49 -18.66
C VAL A 440 -0.34 7.39 -19.66
N LEU A 441 -0.78 6.15 -19.42
CA LEU A 441 -0.55 5.02 -20.31
C LEU A 441 -1.11 5.29 -21.72
N PHE A 442 -2.38 5.70 -21.81
CA PHE A 442 -3.06 5.94 -23.08
C PHE A 442 -2.60 7.23 -23.78
N ALA A 443 -2.34 8.30 -23.02
CA ALA A 443 -2.06 9.62 -23.58
C ALA A 443 -0.58 9.81 -23.97
N GLU A 444 0.34 9.18 -23.25
CA GLU A 444 1.77 9.46 -23.37
C GLU A 444 2.59 8.19 -23.60
N VAL A 445 2.54 7.22 -22.68
CA VAL A 445 3.48 6.09 -22.70
C VAL A 445 3.33 5.22 -23.94
N VAL A 446 2.10 4.84 -24.31
CA VAL A 446 1.86 4.03 -25.50
C VAL A 446 2.19 4.77 -26.81
N PRO A 447 1.73 6.02 -27.01
CA PRO A 447 2.17 6.80 -28.17
C PRO A 447 3.69 6.95 -28.27
N ILE A 448 4.37 7.26 -27.17
CA ILE A 448 5.84 7.39 -27.13
C ILE A 448 6.50 6.05 -27.49
N PHE A 449 6.02 4.95 -26.92
CA PHE A 449 6.52 3.61 -27.21
C PHE A 449 6.39 3.25 -28.71
N LEU A 450 5.24 3.51 -29.32
CA LEU A 450 4.99 3.24 -30.75
C LEU A 450 5.82 4.14 -31.70
N LEU A 451 6.19 5.34 -31.24
CA LEU A 451 7.03 6.29 -31.98
C LEU A 451 8.53 6.07 -31.74
N SER A 452 8.91 5.32 -30.70
CA SER A 452 10.31 5.07 -30.36
C SER A 452 10.97 4.08 -31.33
N LYS A 453 12.27 4.27 -31.59
CA LYS A 453 13.06 3.33 -32.41
C LYS A 453 13.48 2.15 -31.54
N ARG A 454 13.16 0.93 -31.96
CA ARG A 454 13.56 -0.29 -31.25
C ARG A 454 14.87 -0.86 -31.79
N GLU A 455 15.67 -1.49 -30.93
CA GLU A 455 16.86 -2.25 -31.34
C GLU A 455 16.48 -3.42 -32.25
N GLU A 456 17.28 -3.65 -33.30
CA GLU A 456 17.06 -4.70 -34.29
C GLU A 456 17.28 -6.08 -33.66
N ARG A 457 16.21 -6.88 -33.63
CA ARG A 457 16.25 -8.32 -33.29
C ARG A 457 16.38 -9.17 -34.56
N SER A 458 16.75 -10.43 -34.41
CA SER A 458 16.97 -11.36 -35.54
C SER A 458 15.73 -11.55 -36.45
N LYS A 459 15.94 -11.69 -37.77
CA LYS A 459 14.92 -11.48 -38.84
C LYS A 459 13.70 -12.42 -38.89
N GLN A 460 13.74 -13.62 -38.29
CA GLN A 460 12.64 -14.60 -38.42
C GLN A 460 11.86 -14.82 -37.11
N MET A 461 12.54 -14.66 -35.96
CA MET A 461 11.91 -14.61 -34.64
C MET A 461 11.08 -13.32 -34.46
N THR A 462 11.46 -12.25 -35.16
CA THR A 462 10.87 -10.92 -35.08
C THR A 462 9.41 -10.88 -35.49
N PHE A 463 8.98 -11.56 -36.55
CA PHE A 463 7.60 -11.42 -37.05
C PHE A 463 6.53 -11.89 -36.06
N ILE A 464 6.69 -13.09 -35.49
CA ILE A 464 5.73 -13.63 -34.50
C ILE A 464 5.80 -12.84 -33.19
N CYS A 465 7.01 -12.46 -32.75
CA CYS A 465 7.17 -11.57 -31.60
C CYS A 465 6.43 -10.24 -31.80
N ASN A 466 6.60 -9.59 -32.96
CA ASN A 466 5.94 -8.32 -33.30
C ASN A 466 4.41 -8.45 -33.25
N ILE A 467 3.84 -9.54 -33.79
CA ILE A 467 2.40 -9.80 -33.72
C ILE A 467 1.95 -9.97 -32.26
N LEU A 468 2.66 -10.79 -31.48
CA LEU A 468 2.32 -11.05 -30.07
C LEU A 468 2.45 -9.80 -29.20
N GLU A 469 3.42 -8.94 -29.47
CA GLU A 469 3.54 -7.63 -28.82
C GLU A 469 2.36 -6.72 -29.14
N GLY A 470 1.89 -6.73 -30.39
CA GLY A 470 0.68 -6.01 -30.79
C GLY A 470 -0.54 -6.47 -29.98
N TYR A 471 -0.73 -7.80 -29.85
CA TYR A 471 -1.77 -8.37 -28.99
C TYR A 471 -1.58 -8.01 -27.51
N ALA A 472 -0.34 -8.08 -27.00
CA ALA A 472 -0.02 -7.75 -25.62
C ALA A 472 -0.41 -6.30 -25.28
N LEU A 473 -0.08 -5.37 -26.17
CA LEU A 473 -0.44 -3.96 -26.06
C LEU A 473 -1.95 -3.76 -26.05
N SER A 474 -2.67 -4.42 -26.97
CA SER A 474 -4.14 -4.33 -27.05
C SER A 474 -4.83 -4.87 -25.80
N TYR A 475 -4.40 -6.03 -25.30
CA TYR A 475 -4.92 -6.59 -24.07
C TYR A 475 -4.62 -5.69 -22.87
N LEU A 476 -3.39 -5.16 -22.75
CA LEU A 476 -3.00 -4.28 -21.65
C LEU A 476 -3.87 -3.02 -21.61
N LEU A 477 -4.05 -2.35 -22.75
CA LEU A 477 -4.91 -1.16 -22.86
C LEU A 477 -6.38 -1.49 -22.57
N PHE A 478 -6.92 -2.54 -23.17
CA PHE A 478 -8.32 -2.91 -22.97
C PHE A 478 -8.61 -3.26 -21.50
N PHE A 479 -7.77 -4.09 -20.87
CA PHE A 479 -7.98 -4.50 -19.49
C PHE A 479 -7.75 -3.38 -18.49
N SER A 480 -6.75 -2.51 -18.72
CA SER A 480 -6.53 -1.34 -17.86
C SER A 480 -7.72 -0.37 -17.91
N ALA A 481 -8.28 -0.13 -19.10
CA ALA A 481 -9.50 0.67 -19.24
C ALA A 481 -10.72 -0.02 -18.60
N ALA A 482 -10.88 -1.33 -18.83
CA ALA A 482 -12.00 -2.11 -18.29
C ALA A 482 -12.00 -2.14 -16.75
N LEU A 483 -10.84 -2.34 -16.13
CA LEU A 483 -10.69 -2.39 -14.66
C LEU A 483 -10.89 -1.01 -14.02
N MET A 484 -10.38 0.06 -14.63
CA MET A 484 -10.48 1.40 -14.04
C MET A 484 -11.84 2.06 -14.25
N PHE A 485 -12.46 1.84 -15.41
CA PHE A 485 -13.62 2.60 -15.84
C PHE A 485 -14.89 1.76 -16.01
N GLY A 486 -14.77 0.44 -16.00
CA GLY A 486 -15.89 -0.47 -16.22
C GLY A 486 -16.23 -0.69 -17.69
N VAL A 487 -16.71 -1.89 -17.98
CA VAL A 487 -17.06 -2.39 -19.33
C VAL A 487 -18.51 -2.04 -19.72
N ARG A 488 -19.36 -1.65 -18.75
CA ARG A 488 -20.79 -1.48 -19.00
C ARG A 488 -21.28 -0.14 -18.49
N ALA A 489 -21.78 0.69 -19.40
CA ALA A 489 -22.73 1.74 -19.09
C ALA A 489 -24.04 1.08 -18.63
N ARG A 490 -24.16 0.72 -17.35
CA ARG A 490 -25.49 0.46 -16.77
C ARG A 490 -26.02 1.76 -16.19
N LEU A 491 -27.32 1.97 -16.41
CA LEU A 491 -28.19 3.03 -15.91
C LEU A 491 -28.24 3.09 -14.37
N ALA A 492 -27.11 3.24 -13.69
CA ALA A 492 -27.09 3.65 -12.29
C ALA A 492 -27.24 5.19 -12.27
N PRO A 493 -28.14 5.75 -11.45
CA PRO A 493 -28.35 7.20 -11.37
C PRO A 493 -27.17 7.94 -10.72
N ASP A 494 -26.19 7.21 -10.18
CA ASP A 494 -24.99 7.77 -9.59
C ASP A 494 -23.93 7.99 -10.67
N LYS A 495 -23.89 9.22 -11.19
CA LYS A 495 -22.85 9.74 -12.09
C LYS A 495 -21.50 9.74 -11.38
N SER A 496 -20.86 8.57 -11.28
CA SER A 496 -19.47 8.54 -10.86
C SER A 496 -18.63 9.25 -11.93
N ARG A 497 -17.84 10.27 -11.53
CA ARG A 497 -16.94 11.03 -12.42
C ARG A 497 -16.09 10.13 -13.33
N ASN A 498 -15.81 8.90 -12.91
CA ASN A 498 -15.00 7.95 -13.65
C ASN A 498 -15.68 7.35 -14.90
N SER A 499 -17.03 7.28 -14.92
CA SER A 499 -17.76 6.74 -16.06
C SER A 499 -17.75 7.67 -17.28
N GLU A 500 -17.66 8.98 -17.08
CA GLU A 500 -17.59 9.98 -18.16
C GLU A 500 -16.16 10.16 -18.70
N ILE A 501 -15.14 9.87 -17.89
CA ILE A 501 -13.73 10.04 -18.27
C ILE A 501 -13.28 8.98 -19.30
N CYS A 502 -13.84 7.77 -19.22
CA CYS A 502 -13.42 6.64 -20.04
C CYS A 502 -13.61 6.82 -21.56
N PRO A 503 -14.82 7.20 -22.04
CA PRO A 503 -15.01 7.45 -23.46
C PRO A 503 -14.08 8.54 -24.00
N HIS A 504 -13.71 9.54 -23.19
CA HIS A 504 -12.80 10.60 -23.60
C HIS A 504 -11.35 10.13 -23.74
N VAL A 505 -10.85 9.29 -22.82
CA VAL A 505 -9.50 8.71 -22.89
C VAL A 505 -9.39 7.79 -24.11
N ILE A 506 -10.41 6.96 -24.33
CA ILE A 506 -10.45 6.04 -25.47
C ILE A 506 -10.60 6.81 -26.77
N ALA A 507 -11.50 7.80 -26.86
CA ALA A 507 -11.67 8.62 -28.05
C ALA A 507 -10.38 9.35 -28.45
N ARG A 508 -9.58 9.82 -27.47
CA ARG A 508 -8.25 10.39 -27.75
C ARG A 508 -7.31 9.36 -28.36
N HIS A 509 -7.28 8.14 -27.82
CA HIS A 509 -6.45 7.08 -28.38
C HIS A 509 -6.91 6.65 -29.78
N LEU A 510 -8.22 6.54 -30.02
CA LEU A 510 -8.78 6.29 -31.36
C LEU A 510 -8.45 7.41 -32.34
N SER A 511 -8.46 8.66 -31.90
CA SER A 511 -8.03 9.80 -32.72
C SER A 511 -6.55 9.73 -33.08
N PHE A 512 -5.69 9.25 -32.16
CA PHE A 512 -4.28 8.99 -32.43
C PHE A 512 -4.12 7.87 -33.47
N ILE A 513 -4.82 6.74 -33.30
CA ILE A 513 -4.80 5.63 -34.27
C ILE A 513 -5.23 6.13 -35.66
N ALA A 514 -6.33 6.89 -35.75
CA ALA A 514 -6.80 7.43 -37.02
C ALA A 514 -5.76 8.34 -37.71
N ARG A 515 -5.10 9.22 -36.95
CA ARG A 515 -4.03 10.09 -37.48
C ARG A 515 -2.85 9.28 -38.01
N VAL A 516 -2.47 8.21 -37.32
CA VAL A 516 -1.40 7.31 -37.77
C VAL A 516 -1.81 6.61 -39.08
N THR A 517 -3.05 6.10 -39.16
CA THR A 517 -3.53 5.40 -40.36
C THR A 517 -3.63 6.32 -41.58
N GLU A 518 -3.79 7.62 -41.39
CA GLU A 518 -3.79 8.63 -42.46
C GLU A 518 -2.38 9.01 -42.95
N GLY A 519 -1.32 8.53 -42.29
CA GLY A 519 0.05 8.95 -42.57
C GLY A 519 0.42 10.31 -41.96
N ASN A 520 -0.45 10.90 -41.13
CA ASN A 520 -0.15 12.16 -40.43
C ASN A 520 0.91 11.99 -39.33
N VAL A 521 1.17 10.75 -38.91
CA VAL A 521 2.16 10.39 -37.90
C VAL A 521 2.93 9.17 -38.39
N VAL A 522 4.25 9.29 -38.50
CA VAL A 522 5.13 8.19 -38.92
C VAL A 522 5.47 7.33 -37.71
N LEU A 523 5.02 6.07 -37.73
CA LEU A 523 5.40 5.08 -36.73
C LEU A 523 6.82 4.58 -36.94
N ARG A 524 7.48 4.19 -35.85
CA ARG A 524 8.78 3.50 -35.88
C ARG A 524 8.69 2.02 -35.49
N CYS A 525 7.49 1.55 -35.12
CA CYS A 525 7.22 0.14 -34.86
C CYS A 525 6.99 -0.66 -36.15
N ASP A 526 7.08 -1.99 -36.03
CA ASP A 526 6.86 -2.91 -37.14
C ASP A 526 5.39 -2.88 -37.62
N PRO A 527 5.14 -2.90 -38.94
CA PRO A 527 3.78 -2.88 -39.48
C PRO A 527 2.89 -4.04 -39.01
N ALA A 528 3.46 -5.23 -38.76
CA ALA A 528 2.70 -6.38 -38.28
C ALA A 528 2.27 -6.20 -36.82
N MET A 529 3.13 -5.61 -35.99
CA MET A 529 2.79 -5.21 -34.61
C MET A 529 1.66 -4.19 -34.60
N TRP A 530 1.77 -3.15 -35.44
CA TRP A 530 0.75 -2.11 -35.55
C TRP A 530 -0.61 -2.68 -35.99
N LYS A 531 -0.62 -3.49 -37.05
CA LYS A 531 -1.84 -4.15 -37.53
C LYS A 531 -2.46 -5.01 -36.43
N ALA A 532 -1.68 -5.88 -35.79
CA ALA A 532 -2.17 -6.75 -34.71
C ALA A 532 -2.75 -5.93 -33.55
N HIS A 533 -2.08 -4.83 -33.18
CA HIS A 533 -2.56 -3.94 -32.13
C HIS A 533 -3.94 -3.34 -32.46
N VAL A 534 -4.05 -2.65 -33.60
CA VAL A 534 -5.26 -1.94 -33.98
C VAL A 534 -6.43 -2.89 -34.18
N SER A 535 -6.24 -3.97 -34.94
CA SER A 535 -7.27 -5.00 -35.18
C SER A 535 -7.77 -5.62 -33.87
N SER A 536 -6.83 -6.03 -33.00
CA SER A 536 -7.20 -6.65 -31.72
C SER A 536 -7.89 -5.67 -30.77
N PHE A 537 -7.40 -4.44 -30.66
CA PHE A 537 -7.94 -3.44 -29.74
C PHE A 537 -9.36 -3.03 -30.14
N LEU A 538 -9.58 -2.74 -31.44
CA LEU A 538 -10.91 -2.42 -31.96
C LEU A 538 -11.86 -3.63 -31.84
N GLY A 539 -11.38 -4.84 -32.13
CA GLY A 539 -12.16 -6.07 -31.93
C GLY A 539 -12.61 -6.28 -30.49
N LEU A 540 -11.75 -6.00 -29.51
CA LEU A 540 -12.09 -6.06 -28.09
C LEU A 540 -13.14 -5.02 -27.71
N ILE A 541 -13.01 -3.78 -28.18
CA ILE A 541 -13.99 -2.71 -27.91
C ILE A 541 -15.35 -3.06 -28.51
N VAL A 542 -15.41 -3.40 -29.79
CA VAL A 542 -16.65 -3.73 -30.51
C VAL A 542 -17.37 -4.89 -29.83
N LYS A 543 -16.63 -5.95 -29.44
CA LYS A 543 -17.21 -7.17 -28.87
C LYS A 543 -17.64 -7.00 -27.41
N PHE A 544 -16.85 -6.32 -26.60
CA PHE A 544 -17.03 -6.34 -25.13
C PHE A 544 -17.47 -5.00 -24.54
N SER A 545 -17.14 -3.87 -25.16
CA SER A 545 -17.48 -2.53 -24.65
C SER A 545 -17.88 -1.54 -25.75
N PRO A 546 -18.96 -1.81 -26.52
CA PRO A 546 -19.38 -0.94 -27.62
C PRO A 546 -19.77 0.47 -27.15
N ALA A 547 -20.20 0.62 -25.89
CA ALA A 547 -20.57 1.91 -25.30
C ALA A 547 -19.42 2.92 -25.28
N TRP A 548 -18.16 2.47 -25.28
CA TRP A 548 -16.99 3.36 -25.30
C TRP A 548 -16.85 4.13 -26.62
N LEU A 549 -17.47 3.65 -27.71
CA LEU A 549 -17.43 4.32 -29.02
C LEU A 549 -18.42 5.48 -29.14
N SER A 550 -19.39 5.59 -28.25
CA SER A 550 -20.47 6.60 -28.32
C SER A 550 -20.00 8.07 -28.34
N VAL A 551 -18.84 8.36 -27.75
CA VAL A 551 -18.26 9.72 -27.67
C VAL A 551 -17.27 9.98 -28.82
N THR A 552 -16.96 8.97 -29.63
CA THR A 552 -16.00 9.11 -30.73
C THR A 552 -16.67 9.77 -31.92
N LYS A 553 -15.98 10.74 -32.55
CA LYS A 553 -16.50 11.42 -33.75
C LYS A 553 -16.69 10.42 -34.89
N LEU A 554 -17.80 10.55 -35.62
CA LEU A 554 -18.13 9.70 -36.76
C LEU A 554 -17.00 9.65 -37.81
N ASP A 555 -16.34 10.78 -38.06
CA ASP A 555 -15.22 10.85 -39.01
C ASP A 555 -14.05 9.93 -38.63
N ILE A 556 -13.78 9.80 -37.33
CA ILE A 556 -12.72 8.93 -36.81
C ILE A 556 -13.11 7.46 -37.06
N LEU A 557 -14.37 7.10 -36.79
CA LEU A 557 -14.87 5.74 -37.04
C LEU A 557 -14.81 5.37 -38.53
N LYS A 558 -15.21 6.29 -39.43
CA LYS A 558 -15.09 6.10 -40.89
C LYS A 558 -13.65 5.83 -41.31
N LYS A 559 -12.69 6.63 -40.83
CA LYS A 559 -11.26 6.46 -41.13
C LYS A 559 -10.69 5.13 -40.63
N LEU A 560 -11.08 4.70 -39.43
CA LEU A 560 -10.65 3.41 -38.89
C LEU A 560 -11.26 2.25 -39.69
N SER A 561 -12.54 2.36 -40.08
CA SER A 561 -13.21 1.33 -40.88
C SER A 561 -12.58 1.13 -42.27
N SER A 562 -12.16 2.21 -42.94
CA SER A 562 -11.50 2.11 -44.25
C SER A 562 -10.12 1.47 -44.13
N CYS A 563 -9.38 1.77 -43.05
CA CYS A 563 -8.11 1.13 -42.73
C CYS A 563 -8.28 -0.38 -42.51
N LEU A 564 -9.24 -0.80 -41.68
CA LEU A 564 -9.54 -2.22 -41.44
C LEU A 564 -9.95 -2.96 -42.72
N ARG A 565 -10.71 -2.30 -43.60
CA ARG A 565 -11.06 -2.84 -44.92
C ARG A 565 -9.83 -3.06 -45.80
N GLY A 566 -8.89 -2.11 -45.80
CA GLY A 566 -7.61 -2.25 -46.49
C GLY A 566 -6.74 -3.38 -45.96
N TRP A 567 -7.01 -3.87 -44.75
CA TRP A 567 -6.35 -5.02 -44.12
C TRP A 567 -7.12 -6.34 -44.25
N HIS A 568 -8.22 -6.36 -45.01
CA HIS A 568 -9.14 -7.48 -45.19
C HIS A 568 -9.94 -7.89 -43.94
N GLU A 569 -10.12 -6.98 -42.97
CA GLU A 569 -10.96 -7.20 -41.78
C GLU A 569 -12.35 -6.58 -41.97
N HIS A 570 -13.07 -7.08 -42.98
CA HIS A 570 -14.36 -6.55 -43.41
C HIS A 570 -15.44 -6.61 -42.32
N ASP A 571 -15.53 -7.73 -41.59
CA ASP A 571 -16.52 -7.93 -40.54
C ASP A 571 -16.32 -6.93 -39.39
N LEU A 572 -15.07 -6.72 -38.97
CA LEU A 572 -14.76 -5.76 -37.91
C LEU A 572 -15.01 -4.32 -38.37
N ALA A 573 -14.65 -3.99 -39.61
CA ALA A 573 -14.91 -2.69 -40.19
C ALA A 573 -16.41 -2.37 -40.23
N PHE A 574 -17.23 -3.36 -40.59
CA PHE A 574 -18.69 -3.24 -40.63
C PHE A 574 -19.29 -3.05 -39.23
N CYS A 575 -18.94 -3.92 -38.27
CA CYS A 575 -19.41 -3.80 -36.89
C CYS A 575 -19.02 -2.45 -36.24
N LEU A 576 -17.87 -1.89 -36.60
CA LEU A 576 -17.43 -0.58 -36.10
C LEU A 576 -18.29 0.57 -36.65
N LEU A 577 -18.74 0.48 -37.91
CA LEU A 577 -19.65 1.45 -38.52
C LEU A 577 -21.08 1.32 -37.98
N GLU A 578 -21.58 0.10 -37.75
CA GLU A 578 -22.90 -0.10 -37.13
C GLU A 578 -23.03 0.62 -35.78
N LEU A 579 -21.95 0.63 -34.99
CA LEU A 579 -21.90 1.31 -33.69
C LEU A 579 -21.85 2.85 -33.81
N GLY A 580 -21.55 3.39 -34.99
CA GLY A 580 -21.53 4.83 -35.29
C GLY A 580 -22.91 5.42 -35.63
N GLY A 581 -23.97 4.61 -35.67
CA GLY A 581 -25.35 5.03 -35.97
C GLY A 581 -25.70 5.01 -37.47
N THR A 582 -26.94 5.37 -37.81
CA THR A 582 -27.50 5.22 -39.17
C THR A 582 -26.73 5.96 -40.25
N CYS A 583 -26.20 7.17 -39.95
CA CYS A 583 -25.37 7.94 -40.89
C CYS A 583 -23.99 7.30 -41.19
N ALA A 584 -23.54 6.35 -40.37
CA ALA A 584 -22.33 5.58 -40.61
C ALA A 584 -22.61 4.35 -41.50
N ILE A 585 -23.81 3.78 -41.36
CA ILE A 585 -24.28 2.61 -42.11
C ILE A 585 -24.51 2.97 -43.59
N GLU A 586 -25.07 4.16 -43.87
CA GLU A 586 -25.21 4.66 -45.26
C GLU A 586 -23.84 4.72 -45.96
N THR A 587 -22.80 5.25 -45.30
CA THR A 587 -21.44 5.23 -45.87
C THR A 587 -20.80 3.85 -45.96
N ALA A 588 -21.22 2.90 -45.11
CA ALA A 588 -20.79 1.51 -45.22
C ALA A 588 -21.39 0.86 -46.48
N LEU A 589 -22.66 1.15 -46.76
CA LEU A 589 -23.40 0.68 -47.93
C LEU A 589 -22.88 1.30 -49.23
N GLU A 590 -22.64 2.61 -49.25
CA GLU A 590 -22.12 3.36 -50.41
C GLU A 590 -20.72 2.90 -50.82
N SER A 591 -19.96 2.27 -49.91
CA SER A 591 -18.61 1.80 -50.17
C SER A 591 -18.53 0.29 -50.44
N LEU A 592 -19.65 -0.43 -50.32
CA LEU A 592 -19.82 -1.84 -50.73
C LEU A 592 -20.36 -1.95 -52.16
N LEU A 593 -21.00 -0.89 -52.66
CA LEU A 593 -21.27 -0.63 -54.08
C LEU A 593 -19.99 -0.14 -54.77
#